data_AF-A0A402BB36-F1
#
_entry.id   AF-A0A402BB36-F1
#
_cell.length_a   1.000
_cell.length_b   1.000
_cell.length_c   1.000
_cell.angle_alpha   90.00
_cell.angle_beta   90.00
_cell.angle_gamma   90.00
#
_symmetry.space_group_name_H-M   'P 1'
#
loop_
_entity.id
_entity.type
_entity.pdbx_description
1 polymer ?
#
loop_
_entity_poly.entity_id
_entity_poly.type
_entity_poly.pdbx_seq_one_letter_code
_entity_poly.pdbx_strand_id
1 'polypeptide(L)'
;MAKRSTASSSIWKIGVRQVVYMALGAALYAGLSIATNVLQLPSIGRVSLRPGIVIPLFFGAVFGPIVGLFTGLVGNFLSDLISGYGVWWNWDLGNGLIGLIAGLAIYSTVRYGLGRYVKTRLIVIAELLSALGIIVGVAFGSYTDIWVSKYDFAGATSEFVPAAISDLVCGLILLPIFLLAYNAATIRRGITARTTQSEPVEPQASIE
;
A
#
# COMPACT_ATOMS: atom_id res chain seq x y z
N MET A 1 -27.95 14.30 19.70
CA MET A 1 -28.00 13.55 18.43
C MET A 1 -26.57 13.19 18.03
N ALA A 2 -26.10 11.97 18.32
CA ALA A 2 -24.71 11.57 18.05
C ALA A 2 -24.52 11.33 16.53
N LYS A 3 -23.62 12.09 15.92
CA LYS A 3 -23.29 12.01 14.49
C LYS A 3 -22.61 10.65 14.23
N ARG A 4 -23.35 9.66 13.72
CA ARG A 4 -22.76 8.37 13.29
C ARG A 4 -21.73 8.67 12.19
N SER A 5 -20.44 8.47 12.50
CA SER A 5 -19.39 8.55 11.49
C SER A 5 -19.65 7.44 10.47
N THR A 6 -20.03 7.80 9.23
CA THR A 6 -20.22 6.84 8.15
C THR A 6 -18.91 6.09 7.91
N ALA A 7 -18.92 4.80 7.55
CA ALA A 7 -17.70 4.00 7.36
C ALA A 7 -16.65 4.67 6.44
N SER A 8 -17.08 5.50 5.49
CA SER A 8 -16.21 6.32 4.64
C SER A 8 -15.34 7.33 5.40
N SER A 9 -15.83 7.95 6.49
CA SER A 9 -15.03 8.88 7.29
C SER A 9 -13.89 8.18 8.05
N SER A 10 -13.98 6.86 8.23
CA SER A 10 -12.90 6.09 8.87
C SER A 10 -11.73 5.81 7.93
N ILE A 11 -11.92 5.82 6.61
CA ILE A 11 -10.87 5.48 5.63
C ILE A 11 -9.78 6.55 5.58
N TRP A 12 -10.17 7.81 5.76
CA TRP A 12 -9.26 8.96 5.78
C TRP A 12 -8.79 9.35 7.19
N LYS A 13 -9.20 8.60 8.22
CA LYS A 13 -8.90 8.96 9.60
C LYS A 13 -7.42 8.73 9.91
N ILE A 14 -6.75 9.75 10.42
CA ILE A 14 -5.40 9.64 10.99
C ILE A 14 -5.55 9.53 12.51
N GLY A 15 -5.35 8.33 13.04
CA GLY A 15 -5.25 8.07 14.47
C GLY A 15 -3.93 7.41 14.83
N VAL A 16 -3.74 7.07 16.11
CA VAL A 16 -2.51 6.44 16.62
C VAL A 16 -2.13 5.19 15.81
N ARG A 17 -3.12 4.34 15.47
CA ARG A 17 -2.86 3.14 14.67
C ARG A 17 -2.33 3.46 13.28
N GLN A 18 -2.91 4.44 12.60
CA GLN A 18 -2.45 4.86 11.28
C GLN A 18 -1.04 5.43 11.33
N VAL A 19 -0.70 6.20 12.36
CA VAL A 19 0.68 6.68 12.57
C VAL A 19 1.66 5.51 12.71
N VAL A 20 1.30 4.50 13.49
CA VAL A 20 2.13 3.28 13.64
C VAL A 20 2.25 2.54 12.30
N TYR A 21 1.17 2.38 11.54
CA TYR A 21 1.22 1.72 10.24
C TYR A 21 2.05 2.51 9.22
N MET A 22 1.98 3.84 9.25
CA MET A 22 2.80 4.72 8.41
C MET A 22 4.29 4.56 8.73
N ALA A 23 4.66 4.57 10.01
CA ALA A 23 6.05 4.37 10.43
C ALA A 23 6.58 2.96 10.07
N LEU A 24 5.79 1.91 10.33
CA LEU A 24 6.15 0.54 9.99
C LEU A 24 6.24 0.34 8.47
N GLY A 25 5.29 0.88 7.72
CA GLY A 25 5.28 0.83 6.26
C GLY A 25 6.52 1.50 5.69
N ALA A 26 6.82 2.72 6.12
CA ALA A 26 8.00 3.45 5.67
C ALA A 26 9.31 2.68 5.98
N ALA A 27 9.44 2.13 7.20
CA ALA A 27 10.62 1.35 7.58
C ALA A 27 10.77 0.05 6.77
N LEU A 28 9.67 -0.68 6.55
CA LEU A 28 9.67 -1.91 5.74
C LEU A 28 9.97 -1.62 4.28
N TYR A 29 9.38 -0.55 3.72
CA TYR A 29 9.62 -0.18 2.34
C TYR A 29 11.08 0.26 2.15
N ALA A 30 11.59 1.12 3.05
CA ALA A 30 12.98 1.54 3.02
C ALA A 30 13.94 0.35 3.12
N GLY A 31 13.75 -0.52 4.12
CA GLY A 31 14.61 -1.68 4.34
C GLY A 31 14.60 -2.68 3.18
N LEU A 32 13.42 -2.98 2.63
CA LEU A 32 13.31 -3.91 1.50
C LEU A 32 13.89 -3.30 0.21
N SER A 33 13.68 -2.01 -0.03
CA SER A 33 14.29 -1.30 -1.16
C SER A 33 15.81 -1.31 -1.04
N ILE A 34 16.39 -0.93 0.10
CA ILE A 34 17.84 -0.99 0.35
C ILE A 34 18.40 -2.40 0.09
N ALA A 35 17.73 -3.43 0.60
CA ALA A 35 18.16 -4.82 0.43
C ALA A 35 18.08 -5.31 -1.03
N THR A 36 17.20 -4.72 -1.84
CA THR A 36 16.92 -5.18 -3.22
C THR A 36 17.50 -4.25 -4.29
N ASN A 37 18.01 -3.07 -3.91
CA ASN A 37 18.71 -2.14 -4.79
C ASN A 37 19.95 -2.75 -5.47
N VAL A 38 20.48 -3.87 -4.95
CA VAL A 38 21.54 -4.66 -5.58
C VAL A 38 21.08 -5.44 -6.82
N LEU A 39 19.77 -5.66 -6.97
CA LEU A 39 19.14 -6.36 -8.10
C LEU A 39 18.88 -5.38 -9.25
N GLN A 40 19.91 -4.68 -9.70
CA GLN A 40 19.83 -3.83 -10.89
C GLN A 40 19.71 -4.71 -12.13
N LEU A 41 18.79 -4.38 -13.04
CA LEU A 41 18.64 -5.15 -14.28
C LEU A 41 19.89 -4.91 -15.14
N PRO A 42 20.63 -5.97 -15.54
CA PRO A 42 21.75 -5.80 -16.46
C PRO A 42 21.26 -5.14 -17.75
N SER A 43 22.01 -4.17 -18.27
CA SER A 43 21.77 -3.49 -19.55
C SER A 43 20.75 -2.33 -19.59
N ILE A 44 20.13 -1.92 -18.48
CA ILE A 44 19.25 -0.75 -18.42
C ILE A 44 19.70 0.15 -17.26
N GLY A 45 20.16 1.37 -17.55
CA GLY A 45 20.72 2.29 -16.56
C GLY A 45 19.78 2.51 -15.37
N ARG A 46 20.32 2.47 -14.14
CA ARG A 46 19.66 2.77 -12.83
C ARG A 46 18.32 2.09 -12.51
N VAL A 47 17.76 1.26 -13.38
CA VAL A 47 16.49 0.58 -13.14
C VAL A 47 16.74 -0.79 -12.50
N SER A 48 16.30 -0.93 -11.26
CA SER A 48 16.31 -2.19 -10.52
C SER A 48 14.99 -2.94 -10.59
N LEU A 49 15.04 -4.25 -10.33
CA LEU A 49 13.85 -4.97 -9.90
C LEU A 49 13.43 -4.40 -8.54
N ARG A 50 12.18 -3.95 -8.42
CA ARG A 50 11.68 -3.26 -7.21
C ARG A 50 10.62 -4.11 -6.48
N PRO A 51 10.99 -5.27 -5.91
CA PRO A 51 10.06 -6.06 -5.10
C PRO A 51 9.55 -5.28 -3.87
N GLY A 52 10.29 -4.26 -3.42
CA GLY A 52 9.86 -3.34 -2.37
C GLY A 52 8.54 -2.62 -2.63
N ILE A 53 8.15 -2.44 -3.91
CA ILE A 53 6.93 -1.70 -4.27
C ILE A 53 5.65 -2.31 -3.71
N VAL A 54 5.66 -3.62 -3.39
CA VAL A 54 4.50 -4.27 -2.77
C VAL A 54 4.14 -3.66 -1.42
N ILE A 55 5.09 -3.06 -0.70
CA ILE A 55 4.86 -2.50 0.63
C ILE A 55 3.88 -1.32 0.58
N PRO A 56 4.11 -0.22 -0.17
CA PRO A 56 3.13 0.86 -0.27
C PRO A 56 1.79 0.42 -0.86
N LEU A 57 1.78 -0.52 -1.82
CA LEU A 57 0.56 -1.08 -2.38
C LEU A 57 -0.28 -1.79 -1.31
N PHE A 58 0.35 -2.71 -0.58
CA PHE A 58 -0.28 -3.50 0.47
C PHE A 58 -0.73 -2.62 1.65
N PHE A 59 0.15 -1.76 2.15
CA PHE A 59 -0.18 -0.87 3.26
C PHE A 59 -1.30 0.10 2.91
N GLY A 60 -1.31 0.64 1.68
CA GLY A 60 -2.43 1.41 1.16
C GLY A 60 -3.71 0.58 1.14
N ALA A 61 -3.68 -0.58 0.47
CA ALA A 61 -4.86 -1.41 0.26
C ALA A 61 -5.50 -1.90 1.57
N VAL A 62 -4.70 -2.14 2.61
CA VAL A 62 -5.16 -2.70 3.89
C VAL A 62 -5.46 -1.62 4.94
N PHE A 63 -4.63 -0.58 5.03
CA PHE A 63 -4.71 0.42 6.11
C PHE A 63 -5.22 1.79 5.66
N GLY A 64 -5.36 2.00 4.35
CA GLY A 64 -6.03 3.14 3.74
C GLY A 64 -5.10 4.05 2.93
N PRO A 65 -5.68 4.98 2.14
CA PRO A 65 -4.94 5.77 1.16
C PRO A 65 -3.82 6.63 1.77
N ILE A 66 -4.07 7.26 2.92
CA ILE A 66 -3.07 8.10 3.60
C ILE A 66 -1.89 7.28 4.11
N VAL A 67 -2.16 6.04 4.56
CA VAL A 67 -1.09 5.15 5.01
C VAL A 67 -0.22 4.73 3.82
N GLY A 68 -0.85 4.38 2.69
CA GLY A 68 -0.15 4.10 1.44
C GLY A 68 0.68 5.29 0.94
N LEU A 69 0.09 6.49 0.94
CA LEU A 69 0.78 7.73 0.57
C LEU A 69 2.07 7.94 1.36
N PHE A 70 1.95 7.90 2.69
CA PHE A 70 3.10 8.14 3.56
C PHE A 70 4.13 7.01 3.43
N THR A 71 3.67 5.76 3.35
CA THR A 71 4.55 4.58 3.21
C THR A 71 5.40 4.71 1.96
N GLY A 72 4.79 5.03 0.81
CA GLY A 72 5.52 5.19 -0.45
C GLY A 72 6.46 6.39 -0.44
N LEU A 73 5.97 7.54 0.00
CA LEU A 73 6.75 8.79 0.00
C LEU A 73 7.94 8.73 0.95
N VAL A 74 7.69 8.43 2.23
CA VAL A 74 8.74 8.45 3.25
C VAL A 74 9.63 7.23 3.14
N GLY A 75 9.09 6.08 2.78
CA GLY A 75 9.89 4.87 2.59
C GLY A 75 10.87 4.98 1.42
N ASN A 76 10.45 5.57 0.29
CA ASN A 76 11.37 5.81 -0.84
C ASN A 76 12.43 6.84 -0.46
N PHE A 77 12.03 7.97 0.14
CA PHE A 77 12.94 9.01 0.60
C PHE A 77 14.03 8.47 1.53
N LEU A 78 13.65 7.65 2.52
CA LEU A 78 14.60 7.03 3.44
C LEU A 78 15.52 6.02 2.75
N SER A 79 14.98 5.21 1.84
CA SER A 79 15.78 4.27 1.04
C SER A 79 16.86 5.00 0.24
N ASP A 80 16.49 6.06 -0.46
CA ASP A 80 17.39 6.80 -1.35
C ASP A 80 18.45 7.57 -0.56
N LEU A 81 18.06 8.15 0.58
CA LEU A 81 18.99 8.82 1.48
C LEU A 81 20.03 7.86 2.06
N ILE A 82 19.61 6.67 2.51
CA ILE A 82 20.50 5.67 3.11
C ILE A 82 21.36 4.97 2.04
N SER A 83 20.80 4.72 0.85
CA SER A 83 21.53 4.10 -0.27
C SER A 83 22.52 5.05 -0.95
N GLY A 84 22.53 6.34 -0.58
CA GLY A 84 23.41 7.35 -1.16
C GLY A 84 22.95 7.85 -2.53
N TYR A 85 21.71 7.59 -2.94
CA TYR A 85 21.14 8.10 -4.18
C TYR A 85 20.74 9.57 -4.12
N GLY A 86 20.56 10.12 -2.91
CA GLY A 86 20.19 11.52 -2.69
C GLY A 86 18.69 11.69 -2.43
N VAL A 87 18.19 12.91 -2.63
CA VAL A 87 16.77 13.26 -2.38
C VAL A 87 16.12 13.63 -3.71
N TRP A 88 15.08 12.89 -4.09
CA TRP A 88 14.39 13.02 -5.37
C TRP A 88 12.90 13.23 -5.14
N TRP A 89 12.51 14.45 -4.80
CA TRP A 89 11.17 14.77 -4.35
C TRP A 89 10.06 14.33 -5.33
N ASN A 90 10.33 14.37 -6.64
CA ASN A 90 9.41 13.95 -7.69
C ASN A 90 9.17 12.44 -7.65
N TRP A 91 10.23 11.65 -7.47
CA TRP A 91 10.15 10.21 -7.33
C TRP A 91 9.58 9.79 -5.97
N ASP A 92 9.95 10.47 -4.89
CA ASP A 92 9.38 10.24 -3.55
C ASP A 92 7.86 10.47 -3.57
N LEU A 93 7.41 11.61 -4.11
CA LEU A 93 5.99 11.88 -4.27
C LEU A 93 5.33 10.90 -5.23
N GLY A 94 6.00 10.53 -6.33
CA GLY A 94 5.55 9.50 -7.26
C GLY A 94 5.22 8.18 -6.54
N ASN A 95 6.14 7.66 -5.72
CA ASN A 95 5.92 6.46 -4.91
C ASN A 95 4.81 6.64 -3.87
N GLY A 96 4.66 7.84 -3.31
CA GLY A 96 3.51 8.19 -2.49
C GLY A 96 2.18 8.07 -3.26
N LEU A 97 2.10 8.58 -4.49
CA LEU A 97 0.91 8.47 -5.33
C LEU A 97 0.57 7.00 -5.64
N ILE A 98 1.57 6.15 -5.83
CA ILE A 98 1.38 4.70 -6.01
C ILE A 98 0.60 4.12 -4.82
N GLY A 99 1.08 4.34 -3.59
CA GLY A 99 0.43 3.84 -2.38
C GLY A 99 -0.94 4.48 -2.12
N LEU A 100 -1.11 5.76 -2.44
CA LEU A 100 -2.39 6.46 -2.29
C LEU A 100 -3.47 5.86 -3.18
N ILE A 101 -3.17 5.68 -4.47
CA ILE A 101 -4.13 5.19 -5.46
C ILE A 101 -4.44 3.72 -5.20
N ALA A 102 -3.43 2.89 -4.93
CA ALA A 102 -3.62 1.51 -4.51
C ALA A 102 -4.51 1.42 -3.26
N GLY A 103 -4.33 2.34 -2.30
CA GLY A 103 -5.12 2.39 -1.08
C GLY A 103 -6.59 2.72 -1.25
N LEU A 104 -7.00 3.24 -2.41
CA LEU A 104 -8.43 3.37 -2.73
C LEU A 104 -9.13 2.00 -2.83
N ALA A 105 -8.38 0.90 -2.98
CA ALA A 105 -8.94 -0.45 -2.98
C ALA A 105 -9.69 -0.79 -1.68
N ILE A 106 -9.34 -0.14 -0.57
CA ILE A 106 -9.99 -0.37 0.73
C ILE A 106 -11.49 -0.08 0.70
N TYR A 107 -11.97 0.81 -0.19
CA TYR A 107 -13.39 1.09 -0.37
C TYR A 107 -14.19 -0.15 -0.79
N SER A 108 -13.57 -1.05 -1.55
CA SER A 108 -14.20 -2.30 -1.97
C SER A 108 -14.46 -3.26 -0.79
N THR A 109 -13.70 -3.10 0.30
CA THR A 109 -13.72 -3.98 1.48
C THR A 109 -14.69 -3.52 2.58
N VAL A 110 -15.29 -2.34 2.46
CA VAL A 110 -16.15 -1.73 3.52
C VAL A 110 -17.24 -2.68 4.02
N ARG A 111 -17.85 -3.47 3.13
CA ARG A 111 -18.92 -4.43 3.47
C ARG A 111 -18.43 -5.73 4.12
N TYR A 112 -17.13 -5.99 4.09
CA TYR A 112 -16.50 -7.24 4.54
C TYR A 112 -15.56 -7.04 5.75
N GLY A 113 -15.43 -5.80 6.22
CA GLY A 113 -14.41 -5.35 7.17
C GLY A 113 -13.24 -4.69 6.44
N LEU A 114 -12.86 -3.49 6.89
CA LEU A 114 -11.80 -2.71 6.27
C LEU A 114 -10.51 -3.53 6.12
N GLY A 115 -9.95 -3.53 4.91
CA GLY A 115 -8.71 -4.22 4.57
C GLY A 115 -8.85 -5.74 4.44
N ARG A 116 -10.07 -6.30 4.48
CA ARG A 116 -10.30 -7.75 4.34
C ARG A 116 -10.67 -8.13 2.91
N TYR A 117 -9.74 -8.78 2.22
CA TYR A 117 -9.87 -9.16 0.81
C TYR A 117 -10.35 -10.61 0.63
N VAL A 118 -11.52 -10.93 1.20
CA VAL A 118 -12.02 -12.31 1.32
C VAL A 118 -12.61 -12.91 0.04
N LYS A 119 -12.75 -12.12 -1.03
CA LYS A 119 -13.26 -12.56 -2.33
C LYS A 119 -12.26 -12.21 -3.43
N THR A 120 -12.15 -13.05 -4.45
CA THR A 120 -11.30 -12.82 -5.63
C THR A 120 -11.59 -11.46 -6.28
N ARG A 121 -12.87 -11.06 -6.37
CA ARG A 121 -13.26 -9.74 -6.91
C ARG A 121 -12.60 -8.58 -6.17
N LEU A 122 -12.41 -8.66 -4.85
CA LEU A 122 -11.78 -7.59 -4.07
C LEU A 122 -10.28 -7.51 -4.37
N ILE A 123 -9.63 -8.67 -4.49
CA ILE A 123 -8.22 -8.76 -4.88
C ILE A 123 -8.02 -8.16 -6.28
N VAL A 124 -8.87 -8.53 -7.24
CA VAL A 124 -8.84 -7.95 -8.61
C VAL A 124 -8.98 -6.42 -8.58
N ILE A 125 -9.86 -5.86 -7.75
CA ILE A 125 -9.98 -4.40 -7.61
C ILE A 125 -8.69 -3.80 -7.03
N ALA A 126 -8.06 -4.46 -6.06
CA ALA A 126 -6.78 -4.02 -5.51
C ALA A 126 -5.66 -4.07 -6.55
N GLU A 127 -5.59 -5.14 -7.36
CA GLU A 127 -4.62 -5.26 -8.47
C GLU A 127 -4.80 -4.14 -9.49
N LEU A 128 -6.03 -3.88 -9.94
CA LEU A 128 -6.31 -2.84 -10.94
C LEU A 128 -5.96 -1.45 -10.44
N LEU A 129 -6.29 -1.12 -9.18
CA LEU A 129 -5.93 0.16 -8.57
C LEU A 129 -4.43 0.27 -8.29
N SER A 130 -3.77 -0.85 -7.97
CA SER A 130 -2.31 -0.89 -7.80
C SER A 130 -1.59 -0.68 -9.12
N ALA A 131 -2.03 -1.32 -10.20
CA ALA A 131 -1.51 -1.11 -11.54
C ALA A 131 -1.69 0.35 -11.98
N LEU A 132 -2.87 0.93 -11.76
CA LEU A 132 -3.13 2.34 -12.02
C LEU A 132 -2.21 3.24 -11.18
N GLY A 133 -2.06 2.93 -9.89
CA GLY A 133 -1.19 3.66 -8.98
C GLY A 133 0.25 3.68 -9.47
N ILE A 134 0.80 2.51 -9.83
CA ILE A 134 2.14 2.36 -10.40
C ILE A 134 2.30 3.22 -11.65
N ILE A 135 1.40 3.09 -12.62
CA ILE A 135 1.48 3.85 -13.88
C ILE A 135 1.47 5.36 -13.59
N VAL A 136 0.56 5.84 -12.75
CA VAL A 136 0.44 7.27 -12.43
C VAL A 136 1.66 7.78 -11.64
N GLY A 137 2.12 7.04 -10.63
CA GLY A 137 3.23 7.45 -9.79
C GLY A 137 4.57 7.42 -10.51
N VAL A 138 4.83 6.38 -11.31
CA VAL A 138 6.05 6.29 -12.13
C VAL A 138 6.02 7.33 -13.24
N ALA A 139 4.87 7.57 -13.89
CA ALA A 139 4.73 8.65 -14.86
C ALA A 139 4.99 10.02 -14.21
N PHE A 140 4.47 10.25 -13.00
CA PHE A 140 4.72 11.48 -12.26
C PHE A 140 6.23 11.67 -12.01
N GLY A 141 6.93 10.67 -11.49
CA GLY A 141 8.38 10.74 -11.25
C GLY A 141 9.16 11.04 -12.53
N SER A 142 9.04 10.15 -13.51
CA SER A 142 9.80 10.17 -14.77
C SER A 142 9.51 11.38 -15.67
N TYR A 143 8.25 11.77 -15.88
CA TYR A 143 7.97 12.93 -16.72
C TYR A 143 8.27 14.25 -16.00
N THR A 144 8.26 14.27 -14.66
CA THR A 144 8.70 15.46 -13.91
C THR A 144 10.21 15.69 -14.03
N ASP A 145 11.00 14.66 -14.37
CA ASP A 145 12.44 14.80 -14.63
C ASP A 145 12.79 15.64 -15.85
N ILE A 146 11.83 15.93 -16.73
CA ILE A 146 12.01 16.94 -17.79
C ILE A 146 12.38 18.29 -17.17
N TRP A 147 11.75 18.63 -16.03
CA TRP A 147 12.03 19.89 -15.34
C TRP A 147 13.09 19.73 -14.24
N VAL A 148 13.07 18.63 -13.50
CA VAL A 148 13.97 18.40 -12.35
C VAL A 148 15.38 18.01 -12.81
N SER A 149 15.47 17.02 -13.69
CA SER A 149 16.74 16.42 -14.15
C SER A 149 17.15 16.85 -15.56
N LYS A 150 16.36 17.72 -16.20
CA LYS A 150 16.58 18.28 -17.55
C LYS A 150 16.63 17.23 -18.66
N TYR A 151 15.88 16.14 -18.50
CA TYR A 151 15.69 15.18 -19.57
C TYR A 151 14.82 15.76 -20.69
N ASP A 152 15.02 15.23 -21.89
CA ASP A 152 14.04 15.38 -22.96
C ASP A 152 12.92 14.33 -22.81
N PHE A 153 11.90 14.41 -23.66
CA PHE A 153 10.77 13.49 -23.62
C PHE A 153 11.20 12.03 -23.84
N ALA A 154 12.19 11.80 -24.70
CA ALA A 154 12.73 10.48 -24.97
C ALA A 154 13.43 9.91 -23.74
N GLY A 155 14.25 10.72 -23.05
CA GLY A 155 14.90 10.36 -21.79
C GLY A 155 13.89 10.00 -20.70
N ALA A 156 12.89 10.84 -20.46
CA ALA A 156 11.82 10.55 -19.50
C ALA A 156 11.07 9.25 -19.83
N THR A 157 10.76 9.02 -21.11
CA THR A 157 10.10 7.77 -21.55
C THR A 157 10.99 6.54 -21.33
N SER A 158 12.31 6.69 -21.53
CA SER A 158 13.28 5.61 -21.35
C SER A 158 13.43 5.17 -19.88
N GLU A 159 13.11 6.04 -18.92
CA GLU A 159 13.02 5.69 -17.50
C GLU A 159 11.62 5.18 -17.12
N PHE A 160 10.57 5.80 -17.65
CA PHE A 160 9.18 5.42 -17.38
C PHE A 160 8.91 3.95 -17.69
N VAL A 161 9.24 3.50 -18.90
CA VAL A 161 8.84 2.17 -19.39
C VAL A 161 9.47 1.05 -18.55
N PRO A 162 10.79 1.02 -18.30
CA PRO A 162 11.39 -0.05 -17.52
C PRO A 162 10.99 0.01 -16.04
N ALA A 163 10.87 1.21 -15.45
CA ALA A 163 10.44 1.36 -14.06
C ALA A 163 8.99 0.87 -13.86
N ALA A 164 8.08 1.26 -14.74
CA ALA A 164 6.69 0.82 -14.68
C ALA A 164 6.56 -0.69 -14.87
N ILE A 165 7.31 -1.29 -15.81
CA ILE A 165 7.30 -2.74 -16.03
C ILE A 165 7.81 -3.48 -14.78
N SER A 166 8.95 -3.05 -14.22
CA SER A 166 9.52 -3.63 -13.00
C SER A 166 8.52 -3.59 -11.84
N ASP A 167 7.93 -2.42 -11.59
CA ASP A 167 6.96 -2.23 -10.51
C ASP A 167 5.67 -3.02 -10.73
N LEU A 168 5.16 -3.09 -11.98
CA LEU A 168 3.97 -3.88 -12.31
C LEU A 168 4.21 -5.37 -12.11
N VAL A 169 5.33 -5.90 -12.61
CA VAL A 169 5.66 -7.32 -12.46
C VAL A 169 5.84 -7.68 -10.99
N CYS A 170 6.65 -6.92 -10.26
CA CYS A 170 6.87 -7.17 -8.83
C CYS A 170 5.61 -6.95 -7.99
N GLY A 171 4.93 -5.83 -8.19
CA GLY A 171 3.75 -5.43 -7.43
C GLY A 171 2.60 -6.41 -7.62
N LEU A 172 2.22 -6.72 -8.86
CA LEU A 172 1.03 -7.51 -9.15
C LEU A 172 1.22 -9.02 -8.89
N ILE A 173 2.46 -9.50 -8.84
CA ILE A 173 2.75 -10.87 -8.40
C ILE A 173 2.70 -10.98 -6.88
N LEU A 174 3.28 -10.00 -6.15
CA LEU A 174 3.44 -10.08 -4.70
C LEU A 174 2.20 -9.62 -3.92
N LEU A 175 1.46 -8.63 -4.43
CA LEU A 175 0.29 -8.08 -3.76
C LEU A 175 -0.78 -9.14 -3.41
N PRO A 176 -1.22 -10.04 -4.30
CA PRO A 176 -2.27 -10.99 -3.95
C PRO A 176 -1.77 -11.97 -2.88
N ILE A 177 -0.48 -12.33 -2.90
CA ILE A 177 0.15 -13.18 -1.88
C ILE A 177 0.08 -12.49 -0.52
N PHE A 178 0.44 -11.20 -0.45
CA PHE A 178 0.42 -10.42 0.79
C PHE A 178 -1.01 -10.26 1.33
N LEU A 179 -1.99 -9.97 0.46
CA LEU A 179 -3.40 -9.84 0.84
C LEU A 179 -3.97 -11.15 1.38
N LEU A 180 -3.66 -12.28 0.74
CA LEU A 180 -4.07 -13.61 1.21
C LEU A 180 -3.40 -13.99 2.52
N ALA A 181 -2.10 -13.74 2.67
CA ALA A 181 -1.36 -13.99 3.90
C ALA A 181 -1.93 -13.15 5.07
N TYR A 182 -2.24 -11.88 4.82
CA TYR A 182 -2.87 -11.01 5.81
C TYR A 182 -4.26 -11.50 6.23
N ASN A 183 -5.10 -11.90 5.27
CA ASN A 183 -6.41 -12.47 5.57
C ASN A 183 -6.28 -13.75 6.42
N ALA A 184 -5.36 -14.64 6.08
CA ALA A 184 -5.11 -15.87 6.85
C ALA A 184 -4.64 -15.56 8.28
N ALA A 185 -3.74 -14.60 8.45
CA ALA A 185 -3.22 -14.20 9.76
C ALA A 185 -4.29 -13.55 10.65
N THR A 186 -5.19 -12.75 10.06
CA THR A 186 -6.28 -12.09 10.81
C THR A 186 -7.38 -13.07 11.21
N ILE A 187 -7.65 -14.12 10.42
CA ILE A 187 -8.60 -15.19 10.78
C ILE A 187 -8.09 -16.00 11.98
N ARG A 188 -6.80 -16.39 11.99
CA ARG A 188 -6.21 -17.21 13.07
C ARG A 188 -6.20 -16.53 14.44
N ARG A 189 -6.20 -15.20 14.49
CA ARG A 189 -6.21 -14.43 15.75
C ARG A 189 -7.61 -14.24 16.36
N GLY A 190 -8.65 -14.86 15.82
CA GLY A 190 -9.98 -14.92 16.46
C GLY A 190 -10.69 -13.56 16.56
N ILE A 191 -10.31 -12.55 15.78
CA ILE A 191 -11.02 -11.27 15.72
C ILE A 191 -12.25 -11.43 14.82
N THR A 192 -13.15 -12.31 15.22
CA THR A 192 -14.47 -12.48 14.61
C THR A 192 -15.48 -12.38 15.75
N ALA A 193 -16.12 -11.21 15.85
CA ALA A 193 -17.35 -10.95 16.59
C ALA A 193 -17.54 -11.66 17.96
N ARG A 194 -16.93 -11.14 19.02
CA ARG A 194 -17.55 -11.20 20.36
C ARG A 194 -18.68 -10.17 20.42
N THR A 195 -19.81 -10.44 19.78
CA THR A 195 -21.09 -9.73 20.02
C THR A 195 -22.20 -10.45 19.27
N THR A 196 -22.67 -11.56 19.83
CA THR A 196 -24.05 -12.08 19.75
C THR A 196 -24.07 -13.47 20.40
N GLN A 197 -23.77 -13.53 21.69
CA GLN A 197 -24.35 -14.54 22.58
C GLN A 197 -24.60 -13.79 23.89
N SER A 198 -25.74 -13.09 23.94
CA SER A 198 -26.42 -12.93 25.22
C SER A 198 -26.85 -14.34 25.63
N GLU A 199 -26.22 -14.88 26.66
CA GLU A 199 -26.70 -16.10 27.31
C GLU A 199 -28.20 -15.92 27.63
N PRO A 200 -29.05 -16.92 27.35
CA PRO A 200 -30.38 -16.91 27.94
C PRO A 200 -30.21 -17.09 29.44
N VAL A 201 -30.63 -16.08 30.22
CA VAL A 201 -30.73 -16.19 31.67
C VAL A 201 -31.79 -17.25 31.96
N GLU A 202 -31.35 -18.41 32.45
CA GLU A 202 -32.22 -19.49 32.90
C GLU A 202 -33.02 -19.01 34.12
N PRO A 203 -34.36 -19.17 34.15
CA PRO A 203 -35.12 -18.81 35.34
C PRO A 203 -34.75 -19.77 36.46
N GLN A 204 -34.19 -19.23 37.55
CA GLN A 204 -33.99 -19.99 38.77
C GLN A 204 -35.34 -20.53 39.24
N ALA A 205 -35.43 -21.86 39.33
CA ALA A 205 -36.56 -22.54 39.94
C ALA A 205 -36.73 -22.02 41.38
N SER A 206 -37.81 -21.28 41.61
CA SER A 206 -38.27 -20.94 42.94
C SER A 206 -38.80 -22.21 43.59
N ILE A 207 -38.04 -22.69 44.57
CA ILE A 207 -38.48 -23.66 45.57
C ILE A 207 -39.42 -22.90 46.50
N GLU A 208 -40.72 -23.16 46.41
CA GLU A 208 -41.69 -23.22 47.54
C GLU A 208 -42.85 -24.15 47.14
#